data_AF-Q57XS1-F1
#
_entry.id   AF-Q57XS1-F1
#
_cell.length_a   1.000
_cell.length_b   1.000
_cell.length_c   1.000
_cell.angle_alpha   90.00
_cell.angle_beta   90.00
_cell.angle_gamma   90.00
#
_symmetry.space_group_name_H-M   'P 1'
#
loop_
_entity.id
_entity.type
_entity.pdbx_description
1 polymer ?
#
loop_
_entity_poly.entity_id
_entity_poly.type
_entity_poly.pdbx_seq_one_letter_code
_entity_poly.pdbx_strand_id
1 'polypeptide(L)'
;MLRHCTAHRRYRTAWRELLHPLPVRARKMEWLKRDAVEENEEILRRPYYTIKSYALPPAVGRQESIHNSNNIRGGMHSSHSLDLIMRQPRRVKTPEQLQALRDRLRFIGVTGPMPQATSVSTKSYADTYGSRLRPRYPESWDTVPPHQPSRELL
;
A
#
# COMPACT_ATOMS: atom_id res chain seq x y z
N MET A 1 -27.95 49.30 27.52
CA MET A 1 -27.38 47.95 27.65
C MET A 1 -28.51 46.91 27.56
N LEU A 2 -28.92 46.55 26.34
CA LEU A 2 -29.93 45.51 26.13
C LEU A 2 -29.28 44.15 26.36
N ARG A 3 -29.48 43.64 27.58
CA ARG A 3 -29.14 42.28 28.01
C ARG A 3 -29.45 41.31 26.88
N HIS A 4 -28.44 40.64 26.34
CA HIS A 4 -28.61 39.55 25.39
C HIS A 4 -29.51 38.49 26.03
N CYS A 5 -30.80 38.58 25.72
CA CYS A 5 -31.84 37.84 26.41
C CYS A 5 -31.67 36.37 26.08
N THR A 6 -31.22 35.59 27.06
CA THR A 6 -31.00 34.14 26.97
C THR A 6 -32.25 33.42 26.47
N ALA A 7 -33.44 33.96 26.77
CA ALA A 7 -34.73 33.49 26.27
C ALA A 7 -34.84 33.50 24.74
N HIS A 8 -34.42 34.58 24.07
CA HIS A 8 -34.49 34.65 22.60
C HIS A 8 -33.55 33.62 21.94
N ARG A 9 -32.36 33.41 22.52
CA ARG A 9 -31.42 32.37 22.05
C ARG A 9 -32.00 30.97 22.26
N ARG A 10 -32.68 30.71 23.39
CA ARG A 10 -33.36 29.43 23.66
C ARG A 10 -34.50 29.18 22.66
N TYR A 11 -35.35 30.18 22.42
CA TYR A 11 -36.47 30.07 21.46
C TYR A 11 -35.96 29.78 20.04
N ARG A 12 -34.91 30.48 19.60
CA ARG A 12 -34.27 30.22 18.31
C ARG A 12 -33.63 28.82 18.22
N THR A 13 -33.08 28.31 19.32
CA THR A 13 -32.48 26.96 19.35
C THR A 13 -33.56 25.88 19.27
N ALA A 14 -34.67 26.03 20.00
CA ALA A 14 -35.82 25.13 19.90
C ALA A 14 -36.41 25.11 18.48
N TRP A 15 -36.52 26.28 17.84
CA TRP A 15 -36.95 26.36 16.44
C TRP A 15 -36.01 25.63 15.48
N ARG A 16 -34.68 25.69 15.70
CA ARG A 16 -33.70 24.91 14.91
C ARG A 16 -33.86 23.40 15.10
N GLU A 17 -34.20 22.96 16.30
CA GLU A 17 -34.40 21.53 16.59
C GLU A 17 -35.63 20.95 15.87
N LEU A 18 -36.65 21.78 15.61
CA LEU A 18 -37.81 21.39 14.79
C LEU A 18 -37.49 21.31 13.28
N LEU A 19 -36.45 22.01 12.83
CA LEU A 19 -36.11 22.19 11.41
C LEU A 19 -34.87 21.38 11.00
N HIS A 20 -34.82 20.08 11.31
CA HIS A 20 -33.78 19.19 10.77
C HIS A 20 -34.20 18.65 9.40
N PRO A 21 -33.41 18.87 8.33
CA PRO A 21 -33.78 18.44 6.97
C PRO A 21 -33.70 16.92 6.78
N LEU A 22 -32.94 16.21 7.63
CA LEU A 22 -32.67 14.79 7.52
C LEU A 22 -32.94 14.05 8.85
N PRO A 23 -33.40 12.79 8.79
CA PRO A 23 -33.47 11.92 9.95
C PRO A 23 -32.12 11.79 10.67
N VAL A 24 -32.13 11.45 11.96
CA VAL A 24 -30.92 11.34 12.78
C VAL A 24 -29.89 10.37 12.18
N ARG A 25 -30.34 9.23 11.65
CA ARG A 25 -29.43 8.24 11.02
C ARG A 25 -28.76 8.78 9.76
N ALA A 26 -29.51 9.51 8.92
CA ALA A 26 -28.97 10.15 7.72
C ALA A 26 -27.94 11.24 8.09
N ARG A 27 -28.21 12.05 9.12
CA ARG A 27 -27.21 13.01 9.64
C ARG A 27 -25.92 12.33 10.13
N LYS A 28 -26.03 11.19 10.82
CA LYS A 28 -24.86 10.39 11.22
C LYS A 28 -24.06 9.87 10.01
N MET A 29 -24.73 9.50 8.91
CA MET A 29 -24.04 9.09 7.68
C MET A 29 -23.33 10.25 7.00
N GLU A 30 -23.94 11.45 6.97
CA GLU A 30 -23.24 12.65 6.48
C GLU A 30 -22.05 13.03 7.37
N TRP A 31 -22.11 12.77 8.67
CA TRP A 31 -20.97 12.93 9.56
C TRP A 31 -19.87 11.92 9.25
N LEU A 32 -20.18 10.62 9.11
CA LEU A 32 -19.19 9.62 8.70
C LEU A 32 -18.58 9.92 7.32
N LYS A 33 -19.38 10.43 6.39
CA LYS A 33 -18.89 10.90 5.08
C LYS A 33 -17.93 12.07 5.23
N ARG A 34 -18.26 13.05 6.08
CA ARG A 34 -17.34 14.16 6.39
C ARG A 34 -16.05 13.64 7.00
N ASP A 35 -16.13 12.74 7.98
CA ASP A 35 -14.96 12.16 8.64
C ASP A 35 -14.08 11.39 7.63
N ALA A 36 -14.68 10.69 6.67
CA ALA A 36 -13.95 10.04 5.57
C ALA A 36 -13.29 11.04 4.59
N VAL A 37 -13.92 12.19 4.34
CA VAL A 37 -13.30 13.28 3.55
C VAL A 37 -12.11 13.86 4.30
N GLU A 38 -12.25 14.09 5.60
CA GLU A 38 -11.16 14.59 6.47
C GLU A 38 -9.99 13.59 6.53
N GLU A 39 -10.27 12.27 6.59
CA GLU A 39 -9.25 11.23 6.50
C GLU A 39 -8.51 11.27 5.14
N ASN A 40 -9.24 11.39 4.03
CA ASN A 40 -8.64 11.50 2.70
C ASN A 40 -7.79 12.76 2.55
N GLU A 41 -8.25 13.90 3.09
CA GLU A 41 -7.49 15.14 3.12
C GLU A 41 -6.19 15.00 3.92
N GLU A 42 -6.24 14.31 5.08
CA GLU A 42 -5.03 14.02 5.87
C GLU A 42 -4.06 13.13 5.10
N ILE A 43 -4.54 12.10 4.40
CA ILE A 43 -3.70 11.24 3.55
C ILE A 43 -3.02 12.05 2.44
N LEU A 44 -3.76 12.95 1.78
CA LEU A 44 -3.24 13.80 0.70
C LEU A 44 -2.30 14.90 1.21
N ARG A 45 -2.42 15.30 2.47
CA ARG A 45 -1.55 16.27 3.13
C ARG A 45 -0.15 15.71 3.42
N ARG A 46 0.01 14.38 3.38
CA ARG A 46 1.29 13.70 3.65
C ARG A 46 2.34 14.07 2.60
N PRO A 47 3.64 14.08 2.96
CA PRO A 47 4.69 14.43 2.02
C PRO A 47 4.83 13.39 0.90
N TYR A 48 5.26 13.83 -0.29
CA TYR A 48 5.50 12.97 -1.45
C TYR A 48 6.53 11.86 -1.21
N TYR A 49 7.54 12.11 -0.37
CA TYR A 49 8.57 11.13 -0.02
C TYR A 49 9.00 11.24 1.44
N THR A 50 9.75 10.25 1.92
CA THR A 50 10.33 10.23 3.27
C THR A 50 11.77 9.74 3.17
N ILE A 51 12.71 10.50 3.73
CA ILE A 51 14.13 10.11 3.78
C ILE A 51 14.28 8.96 4.77
N LYS A 52 14.81 7.82 4.31
CA LYS A 52 14.94 6.58 5.09
C LYS A 52 16.39 6.15 5.24
N SER A 53 16.72 5.58 6.40
CA SER A 53 18.01 4.93 6.65
C SER A 53 18.02 3.47 6.18
N TYR A 54 19.19 2.95 5.83
CA TYR A 54 19.39 1.53 5.53
C TYR A 54 19.32 0.65 6.79
N ALA A 55 19.82 1.12 7.93
CA ALA A 55 19.90 0.31 9.14
C ALA A 55 18.56 0.22 9.88
N LEU A 56 17.81 1.32 9.92
CA LEU A 56 16.58 1.45 10.72
C LEU A 56 15.40 0.68 10.10
N PRO A 57 14.50 0.11 10.93
CA PRO A 57 13.25 -0.45 10.46
C PRO A 57 12.39 0.56 9.67
N PRO A 58 11.66 0.12 8.63
CA PRO A 58 10.77 1.02 7.88
C PRO A 58 9.65 1.66 8.71
N ALA A 59 9.26 1.06 9.84
CA ALA A 59 8.24 1.58 10.75
C ALA A 59 8.69 2.80 11.59
N VAL A 60 9.98 3.18 11.52
CA VAL A 60 10.48 4.39 12.20
C VAL A 60 9.97 5.63 11.45
N GLY A 61 9.38 6.58 12.18
CA GLY A 61 8.85 7.83 11.61
C GLY A 61 7.45 7.74 11.00
N ARG A 62 6.63 6.76 11.40
CA ARG A 62 5.24 6.66 10.93
C ARG A 62 4.36 7.81 11.44
N GLN A 63 3.68 8.47 10.52
CA GLN A 63 2.65 9.48 10.82
C GLN A 63 1.44 8.86 11.52
N GLU A 64 1.09 7.63 11.17
CA GLU A 64 -0.02 6.85 11.75
C GLU A 64 0.22 6.36 13.20
N SER A 65 1.21 6.90 13.89
CA SER A 65 1.59 6.43 15.24
C SER A 65 0.46 6.57 16.27
N ILE A 66 -0.35 7.63 16.15
CA ILE A 66 -1.47 7.93 17.05
C ILE A 66 -2.58 6.89 16.87
N HIS A 67 -3.09 6.72 15.65
CA HIS A 67 -4.12 5.73 15.35
C HIS A 67 -3.65 4.30 15.64
N ASN A 68 -2.41 3.95 15.27
CA ASN A 68 -1.83 2.65 15.58
C ASN A 68 -1.73 2.39 17.08
N SER A 69 -1.41 3.41 17.88
CA SER A 69 -1.36 3.28 19.34
C SER A 69 -2.74 3.02 19.94
N ASN A 70 -3.77 3.68 19.41
CA ASN A 70 -5.14 3.57 19.90
C ASN A 70 -5.78 2.23 19.54
N ASN A 71 -5.51 1.72 18.34
CA ASN A 71 -6.23 0.58 17.80
C ASN A 71 -5.42 -0.73 17.87
N ILE A 72 -4.12 -0.71 17.59
CA ILE A 72 -3.31 -1.96 17.50
C ILE A 72 -2.98 -2.53 18.89
N ARG A 73 -2.92 -1.70 19.93
CA ARG A 73 -2.71 -2.22 21.29
C ARG A 73 -3.94 -2.94 21.84
N GLY A 74 -5.14 -2.60 21.36
CA GLY A 74 -6.40 -3.17 21.82
C GLY A 74 -6.81 -4.47 21.13
N GLY A 75 -6.25 -4.79 19.97
CA GLY A 75 -6.62 -5.98 19.22
C GLY A 75 -5.74 -6.21 18.00
N MET A 76 -5.78 -7.44 17.48
CA MET A 76 -5.06 -7.81 16.26
C MET A 76 -5.79 -7.24 15.03
N HIS A 77 -5.04 -6.59 14.13
CA HIS A 77 -5.53 -6.02 12.88
C HIS A 77 -5.23 -6.94 11.70
N SER A 78 -5.94 -6.73 10.58
CA SER A 78 -5.65 -7.43 9.32
C SER A 78 -4.22 -7.19 8.83
N SER A 79 -3.63 -6.02 9.11
CA SER A 79 -2.26 -5.65 8.77
C SER A 79 -1.19 -6.15 9.75
N HIS A 80 -1.55 -7.00 10.73
CA HIS A 80 -0.63 -7.38 11.81
C HIS A 80 0.70 -7.96 11.30
N SER A 81 0.65 -8.86 10.30
CA SER A 81 1.86 -9.44 9.70
C SER A 81 2.73 -8.40 9.00
N LEU A 82 2.11 -7.47 8.28
CA LEU A 82 2.81 -6.34 7.65
C LEU A 82 3.48 -5.46 8.70
N ASP A 83 2.79 -5.13 9.79
CA ASP A 83 3.33 -4.34 10.89
C ASP A 83 4.53 -5.02 11.55
N LEU A 84 4.51 -6.34 11.70
CA LEU A 84 5.67 -7.10 12.18
C LEU A 84 6.86 -6.99 11.21
N ILE A 85 6.64 -7.12 9.90
CA ILE A 85 7.69 -6.97 8.89
C ILE A 85 8.27 -5.55 8.89
N MET A 86 7.43 -4.52 9.05
CA MET A 86 7.88 -3.12 9.08
C MET A 86 8.64 -2.76 10.37
N ARG A 87 8.34 -3.44 11.48
CA ARG A 87 9.07 -3.31 12.75
C ARG A 87 10.39 -4.06 12.75
N GLN A 88 10.50 -5.16 12.00
CA GLN A 88 11.76 -5.88 11.86
C GLN A 88 12.83 -4.97 11.24
N PRO A 89 14.09 -5.10 11.66
CA PRO A 89 15.18 -4.35 11.07
C PRO A 89 15.36 -4.75 9.61
N ARG A 90 15.68 -3.80 8.74
CA ARG A 90 15.93 -4.07 7.32
C ARG A 90 17.03 -5.12 7.16
N ARG A 91 16.84 -6.05 6.23
CA ARG A 91 17.81 -7.13 5.94
C ARG A 91 19.06 -6.62 5.20
N VAL A 92 18.92 -5.53 4.45
CA VAL A 92 20.01 -4.89 3.70
C VAL A 92 20.50 -3.68 4.48
N LYS A 93 21.73 -3.74 5.00
CA LYS A 93 22.29 -2.78 5.96
C LYS A 93 23.09 -1.67 5.32
N THR A 94 23.72 -1.94 4.19
CA THR A 94 24.61 -0.99 3.52
C THR A 94 24.29 -0.94 2.01
N PRO A 95 24.61 0.19 1.33
CA PRO A 95 24.43 0.30 -0.11
C PRO A 95 25.31 -0.68 -0.90
N GLU A 96 26.49 -1.04 -0.39
CA GLU A 96 27.39 -2.02 -1.02
C GLU A 96 26.76 -3.42 -1.01
N GLN A 97 26.11 -3.80 0.09
CA GLN A 97 25.37 -5.06 0.17
C GLN A 97 24.20 -5.07 -0.83
N LEU A 98 23.50 -3.94 -0.97
CA LEU A 98 22.44 -3.79 -1.96
C LEU A 98 22.97 -3.98 -3.37
N GLN A 99 24.10 -3.34 -3.68
CA GLN A 99 24.73 -3.45 -4.99
C GLN A 99 25.17 -4.90 -5.28
N ALA A 100 25.83 -5.57 -4.33
CA ALA A 100 26.24 -6.96 -4.48
C ALA A 100 25.06 -7.93 -4.70
N LEU A 101 23.90 -7.67 -4.07
CA LEU A 101 22.68 -8.44 -4.32
C LEU A 101 22.06 -8.11 -5.68
N ARG A 102 22.10 -6.84 -6.09
CA ARG A 102 21.60 -6.38 -7.39
C ARG A 102 22.44 -6.91 -8.55
N ASP A 103 23.76 -6.98 -8.42
CA ASP A 103 24.65 -7.49 -9.46
C ASP A 103 24.43 -9.00 -9.71
N ARG A 104 23.91 -9.72 -8.70
CA ARG A 104 23.50 -11.12 -8.83
C ARG A 104 22.10 -11.31 -9.41
N LEU A 105 21.29 -10.24 -9.49
CA LEU A 105 19.93 -10.31 -10.05
C LEU A 105 20.02 -10.53 -11.56
N ARG A 106 19.36 -11.59 -12.05
CA ARG A 106 19.31 -11.94 -13.48
C ARG A 106 17.91 -11.72 -14.02
N PHE A 107 17.80 -10.94 -15.09
CA PHE A 107 16.56 -10.70 -15.81
C PHE A 107 16.44 -11.68 -16.99
N ILE A 108 15.44 -12.57 -16.97
CA ILE A 108 15.27 -13.61 -18.00
C ILE A 108 14.58 -13.09 -19.26
N GLY A 109 13.59 -12.20 -19.11
CA GLY A 109 12.82 -11.62 -20.22
C GLY A 109 13.36 -10.29 -20.75
N VAL A 110 14.63 -9.97 -20.49
CA VAL A 110 15.22 -8.70 -20.95
C VAL A 110 15.43 -8.73 -22.46
N THR A 111 15.04 -7.66 -23.15
CA THR A 111 15.35 -7.47 -24.56
C THR A 111 16.83 -7.10 -24.70
N GLY A 112 17.67 -8.09 -25.03
CA GLY A 112 19.11 -7.91 -25.23
C GLY A 112 19.91 -9.19 -24.97
N PRO A 113 21.19 -9.23 -25.36
CA PRO A 113 22.04 -10.38 -25.05
C PRO A 113 22.33 -10.44 -23.54
N MET A 114 22.30 -11.65 -22.98
CA MET A 114 22.75 -11.90 -21.60
C MET A 114 24.22 -12.34 -21.57
N PRO A 115 25.02 -11.92 -20.58
CA PRO A 115 26.39 -12.39 -20.43
C PRO A 115 26.44 -13.88 -20.06
N GLN A 116 27.29 -14.65 -20.75
CA GLN A 116 27.51 -16.08 -20.49
C GLN A 116 28.81 -16.29 -19.67
N ALA A 117 28.91 -15.63 -18.51
CA ALA A 117 30.16 -15.57 -17.75
C ALA A 117 30.51 -16.86 -16.98
N THR A 118 29.52 -17.67 -16.60
CA THR A 118 29.75 -18.79 -15.65
C THR A 118 30.08 -20.12 -16.32
N SER A 119 29.42 -20.46 -17.42
CA SER A 119 29.66 -21.73 -18.13
C SER A 119 29.22 -21.63 -19.59
N VAL A 120 30.11 -22.07 -20.49
CA VAL A 120 29.86 -22.15 -21.94
C VAL A 120 28.85 -23.26 -22.28
N SER A 121 28.76 -24.31 -21.44
CA SER A 121 27.83 -25.42 -21.64
C SER A 121 26.40 -25.09 -21.20
N THR A 122 26.23 -24.12 -20.29
CA THR A 122 24.91 -23.70 -19.82
C THR A 122 24.23 -22.84 -20.89
N LYS A 123 23.25 -23.42 -21.60
CA LYS A 123 22.43 -22.72 -22.61
C LYS A 123 21.15 -22.16 -21.99
N SER A 124 20.67 -21.03 -22.51
CA SER A 124 19.37 -20.49 -22.11
C SER A 124 18.25 -21.41 -22.58
N TYR A 125 17.10 -21.38 -21.89
CA TYR A 125 15.88 -22.06 -22.34
C TYR A 125 15.48 -21.58 -23.74
N ALA A 126 15.56 -20.26 -23.97
CA ALA A 126 15.25 -19.67 -25.27
C ALA A 126 16.25 -20.09 -26.37
N ASP A 127 17.54 -20.27 -26.03
CA ASP A 127 18.54 -20.76 -27.00
C ASP A 127 18.30 -22.22 -27.37
N THR A 128 17.77 -23.01 -26.42
CA THR A 128 17.54 -24.45 -26.59
C THR A 128 16.23 -24.75 -27.33
N TYR A 129 15.16 -24.01 -27.01
CA TYR A 129 13.79 -24.28 -27.48
C TYR A 129 13.22 -23.21 -28.40
N GLY A 130 13.93 -22.10 -28.59
CA GLY A 130 13.45 -20.93 -29.31
C GLY A 130 12.48 -20.07 -28.49
N SER A 131 12.12 -18.91 -29.02
CA SER A 131 11.25 -17.94 -28.34
C SER A 131 9.76 -18.27 -28.40
N ARG A 132 9.32 -19.05 -29.40
CA ARG A 132 7.90 -19.40 -29.60
C ARG A 132 7.45 -20.61 -28.78
N LEU A 133 8.38 -21.48 -28.39
CA LEU A 133 8.07 -22.66 -27.61
C LEU A 133 8.06 -22.30 -26.11
N ARG A 134 7.07 -22.85 -25.40
CA ARG A 134 6.95 -22.76 -23.95
C ARG A 134 6.81 -24.18 -23.37
N PRO A 135 7.18 -24.38 -22.10
CA PRO A 135 6.91 -25.64 -21.42
C PRO A 135 5.40 -25.94 -21.43
N ARG A 136 5.05 -27.23 -21.47
CA ARG A 136 3.68 -27.70 -21.19
C ARG A 136 3.39 -27.58 -19.69
N TYR A 137 3.05 -26.37 -19.24
CA TYR A 137 2.71 -26.14 -17.85
C TYR A 137 1.49 -26.97 -17.42
N PRO A 138 1.42 -27.47 -16.18
CA PRO A 138 0.23 -28.16 -15.68
C PRO A 138 -0.95 -27.19 -15.58
N GLU A 139 -1.91 -27.31 -16.47
CA GLU A 139 -3.14 -26.50 -16.47
C GLU A 139 -4.15 -27.13 -15.49
N SER A 140 -4.34 -26.49 -14.35
CA SER A 140 -5.27 -26.91 -13.31
C SER A 140 -5.90 -25.70 -12.63
N TRP A 141 -6.92 -25.92 -11.81
CA TRP A 141 -7.52 -24.86 -11.01
C TRP A 141 -6.48 -24.11 -10.15
N ASP A 142 -5.50 -24.82 -9.59
CA ASP A 142 -4.48 -24.25 -8.72
C ASP A 142 -3.30 -23.62 -9.48
N THR A 143 -3.05 -24.06 -10.73
CA THR A 143 -1.92 -23.62 -11.55
C THR A 143 -2.42 -23.17 -12.91
N VAL A 144 -2.55 -21.84 -13.07
CA VAL A 144 -2.96 -21.21 -14.32
C VAL A 144 -1.72 -20.58 -14.99
N PRO A 145 -1.15 -21.22 -16.02
CA PRO A 145 0.00 -20.67 -16.73
C PRO A 145 -0.39 -19.52 -17.68
N PRO A 146 0.58 -18.72 -18.13
CA PRO A 146 0.35 -17.76 -19.21
C PRO A 146 -0.06 -18.49 -20.50
N HIS A 147 -1.24 -18.15 -21.03
CA HIS A 147 -1.72 -18.66 -22.32
C HIS A 147 -1.34 -17.70 -23.46
N GLN A 148 -1.35 -18.22 -24.70
CA GLN A 148 -1.09 -17.45 -25.93
C GLN A 148 0.17 -16.55 -25.86
N PRO A 149 1.39 -17.11 -25.80
CA PRO A 149 2.63 -16.32 -25.70
C PRO A 149 2.82 -15.31 -26.85
N SER A 150 2.18 -15.53 -28.00
CA SER A 150 2.18 -14.58 -29.12
C SER A 150 1.45 -13.27 -28.82
N ARG A 151 0.51 -13.24 -27.87
CA ARG A 151 -0.21 -12.04 -27.42
C ARG A 151 0.60 -11.18 -26.44
N GLU A 152 1.65 -11.74 -25.83
CA GLU A 152 2.50 -11.02 -24.88
C GLU A 152 3.53 -10.13 -25.58
N LEU A 153 3.81 -10.38 -26.87
CA LEU A 153 4.95 -9.82 -27.58
C LEU A 153 4.84 -8.30 -27.83
N LEU A 154 3.62 -7.77 -27.98
CA LEU A 154 3.27 -6.37 -28.26
C LEU A 154 1.84 -6.07 -27.77
#